data_AF-A0A4P5RAK0-F1
#
_entry.id   AF-A0A4P5RAK0-F1
#
_cell.length_a   1.000
_cell.length_b   1.000
_cell.length_c   1.000
_cell.angle_alpha   90.00
_cell.angle_beta   90.00
_cell.angle_gamma   90.00
#
_symmetry.space_group_name_H-M   'P 1'
#
loop_
_entity.id
_entity.type
_entity.pdbx_description
1 polymer ?
#
loop_
_entity_poly.entity_id
_entity_poly.type
_entity_poly.pdbx_seq_one_letter_code
_entity_poly.pdbx_strand_id
1 'polypeptide(L)'
;MPKKALETGMSDTLGRGPEMALSVLVFTVVGLVIDSQVGTMPIITIALVVFSLVGNFIRMYYTYDGRMKALEEQRSNASMAHQRNGSLSEG
;
A
#
# COMPACT_ATOMS: atom_id res chain seq x y z
N MET A 1 1.45 -8.89 24.46
CA MET A 1 1.47 -8.34 23.08
C MET A 1 2.02 -9.42 22.13
N PRO A 2 1.24 -9.90 21.14
CA PRO A 2 1.72 -10.95 20.22
C PRO A 2 2.80 -10.37 19.29
N LYS A 3 4.06 -10.77 19.51
CA LYS A 3 5.24 -10.24 18.80
C LYS A 3 5.15 -10.38 17.27
N LYS A 4 4.47 -11.44 16.79
CA LYS A 4 4.22 -11.67 15.36
C LYS A 4 3.42 -10.56 14.67
N ALA A 5 2.45 -9.94 15.35
CA ALA A 5 1.66 -8.88 14.73
C ALA A 5 2.48 -7.60 14.48
N LEU A 6 3.47 -7.33 15.35
CA LEU A 6 4.42 -6.23 15.20
C LEU A 6 5.43 -6.52 14.08
N GLU A 7 5.97 -7.74 14.00
CA GLU A 7 6.91 -8.12 12.94
C GLU A 7 6.25 -8.12 11.55
N THR A 8 5.04 -8.65 11.41
CA THR A 8 4.34 -8.67 10.11
C THR A 8 4.01 -7.26 9.63
N GLY A 9 3.47 -6.39 10.50
CA GLY A 9 3.20 -4.99 10.14
C GLY A 9 4.46 -4.18 9.79
N MET A 10 5.58 -4.48 10.43
CA MET A 10 6.86 -3.82 10.18
C MET A 10 7.50 -4.30 8.86
N SER A 11 7.44 -5.60 8.55
CA SER A 11 7.95 -6.14 7.28
C SER A 11 7.25 -5.56 6.04
N ASP A 12 5.95 -5.29 6.13
CA ASP A 12 5.11 -4.78 5.04
C ASP A 12 5.35 -3.29 4.75
N THR A 13 5.80 -2.53 5.76
CA THR A 13 6.16 -1.11 5.63
C THR A 13 7.60 -0.94 5.16
N LEU A 14 8.54 -1.77 5.65
CA LEU A 14 9.91 -1.80 5.14
C LEU A 14 10.00 -2.27 3.68
N GLY A 15 9.19 -3.25 3.27
CA GLY A 15 9.17 -3.76 1.88
C GLY A 15 8.69 -2.74 0.84
N ARG A 16 7.93 -1.72 1.24
CA ARG A 16 7.43 -0.66 0.34
C ARG A 16 8.38 0.51 0.15
N GLY A 17 9.39 0.68 1.02
CA GLY A 17 10.34 1.80 0.95
C GLY A 17 10.97 2.01 -0.43
N PRO A 18 11.46 0.96 -1.11
CA PRO A 18 12.03 1.07 -2.46
C PRO A 18 11.01 1.51 -3.52
N GLU A 19 9.77 1.02 -3.45
CA GLU A 19 8.71 1.42 -4.39
C GLU A 19 8.37 2.91 -4.24
N MET A 20 8.28 3.38 -2.99
CA MET A 20 8.01 4.80 -2.72
C MET A 20 9.17 5.67 -3.24
N ALA A 21 10.42 5.30 -2.93
CA ALA A 21 11.60 6.03 -3.37
C ALA A 21 11.72 6.06 -4.90
N LEU A 22 11.43 4.95 -5.58
CA LEU A 22 11.43 4.87 -7.04
C LEU A 22 10.39 5.80 -7.65
N SER A 23 9.17 5.85 -7.10
CA SER A 23 8.13 6.77 -7.59
C SER A 23 8.56 8.23 -7.49
N VAL A 24 9.08 8.64 -6.33
CA VAL A 24 9.56 10.02 -6.10
C VAL A 24 10.72 10.35 -7.04
N LEU A 25 11.66 9.43 -7.21
CA LEU A 25 12.79 9.58 -8.14
C LEU A 25 12.29 9.83 -9.57
N VAL A 26 11.36 9.00 -10.06
CA VAL A 26 10.80 9.13 -11.41
C VAL A 26 10.14 10.49 -11.61
N PHE A 27 9.26 10.90 -10.70
CA PHE A 27 8.58 12.19 -10.80
C PHE A 27 9.53 13.39 -10.67
N THR A 28 10.59 13.25 -9.86
CA THR A 28 11.64 14.28 -9.75
C THR A 28 12.40 14.43 -11.06
N VAL A 29 12.85 13.33 -11.66
CA VAL A 29 13.60 13.36 -12.94
C VAL A 29 12.74 13.93 -14.06
N VAL A 30 11.47 13.51 -14.15
CA VAL A 30 10.52 14.03 -15.14
C VAL A 30 10.31 15.53 -14.95
N GLY A 31 10.11 15.98 -13.72
CA GLY A 31 9.96 17.40 -13.40
C GLY A 31 11.16 18.23 -13.83
N LEU A 32 12.37 17.77 -13.51
CA LEU A 32 13.60 18.49 -13.84
C LEU A 32 13.81 18.61 -15.36
N VAL A 33 13.49 17.55 -16.12
CA VAL A 33 13.54 17.60 -17.59
C VAL A 33 12.56 18.63 -18.14
N ILE A 34 11.34 18.69 -17.61
CA ILE A 34 10.33 19.66 -18.05
C ILE A 34 10.75 21.09 -17.67
N ASP A 35 11.14 21.32 -16.42
CA ASP A 35 11.58 22.63 -15.93
C ASP A 35 12.80 23.14 -16.73
N SER A 36 13.72 22.25 -17.12
CA SER A 36 14.89 22.61 -17.93
C SER A 36 14.56 23.11 -19.35
N GLN A 37 13.45 22.64 -19.93
CA GLN A 37 13.02 23.05 -21.27
C GLN A 37 12.19 24.33 -21.25
N VAL A 38 11.46 24.57 -20.15
CA VAL A 38 10.54 25.71 -20.02
C VAL A 38 11.24 26.93 -19.40
N GLY A 39 12.40 26.74 -18.75
CA GLY A 39 13.17 27.83 -18.13
C GLY A 39 12.49 28.43 -16.89
N THR A 40 11.40 27.81 -16.42
CA THR A 40 10.73 28.15 -15.18
C THR A 40 11.55 27.65 -14.00
N MET A 41 11.61 28.46 -12.92
CA MET A 41 12.00 27.98 -11.58
C MET A 41 11.29 26.64 -11.28
N PRO A 42 11.84 25.74 -10.42
CA PRO A 42 11.50 24.31 -10.37
C PRO A 42 10.10 23.98 -9.80
N ILE A 43 9.07 24.66 -10.29
CA ILE A 43 7.70 24.63 -9.83
C ILE A 43 7.01 23.37 -10.35
N ILE A 44 7.29 22.94 -11.59
CA ILE A 44 6.73 21.70 -12.14
C ILE A 44 7.30 20.51 -11.36
N THR A 45 8.60 20.50 -11.07
CA THR A 45 9.22 19.47 -10.24
C THR A 45 8.57 19.38 -8.86
N ILE A 46 8.39 20.51 -8.18
CA ILE A 46 7.74 20.54 -6.86
C ILE A 46 6.30 19.98 -6.95
N ALA A 47 5.52 20.40 -7.96
CA ALA A 47 4.16 19.91 -8.16
C ALA A 47 4.11 18.40 -8.41
N LEU A 48 5.02 17.86 -9.24
CA LEU A 48 5.09 16.43 -9.55
C LEU A 48 5.54 15.60 -8.35
N VAL A 49 6.49 16.09 -7.56
CA VAL A 49 6.92 15.42 -6.31
C VAL A 49 5.78 15.38 -5.30
N VAL A 50 5.08 16.51 -5.10
CA VAL A 50 3.91 16.55 -4.22
C VAL A 50 2.83 15.58 -4.71
N PHE A 51 2.53 15.57 -6.02
CA PHE A 51 1.59 14.63 -6.62
C PHE A 51 1.99 13.17 -6.40
N SER A 52 3.28 12.84 -6.56
CA SER A 52 3.81 11.51 -6.31
C SER A 52 3.58 11.07 -4.87
N LEU A 53 3.91 11.92 -3.91
CA LEU A 53 3.69 11.64 -2.49
C LEU A 53 2.20 11.40 -2.22
N VAL A 54 1.33 12.31 -2.64
CA VAL A 54 -0.12 12.21 -2.43
C VAL A 54 -0.69 10.94 -3.07
N GLY A 55 -0.35 10.64 -4.32
CA GLY A 55 -0.80 9.43 -5.01
C GLY A 55 -0.38 8.15 -4.29
N ASN A 56 0.82 8.15 -3.70
CA ASN A 56 1.34 7.02 -2.94
C ASN A 56 0.61 6.82 -1.60
N PHE A 57 0.28 7.92 -0.91
CA PHE A 57 -0.58 7.90 0.28
C PHE A 57 -2.01 7.43 -0.05
N ILE A 58 -2.57 7.88 -1.17
CA ILE A 58 -3.89 7.44 -1.66
C ILE A 58 -3.87 5.93 -1.94
N ARG A 59 -2.85 5.43 -2.65
CA ARG A 59 -2.68 3.99 -2.90
C ARG A 59 -2.58 3.22 -1.59
N MET A 60 -1.85 3.74 -0.60
CA MET A 60 -1.77 3.13 0.73
C MET A 60 -3.13 3.05 1.40
N TYR A 61 -3.92 4.14 1.35
CA TYR A 61 -5.27 4.20 1.91
C TYR A 61 -6.20 3.17 1.26
N TYR A 62 -6.27 3.12 -0.07
CA TYR A 62 -7.12 2.16 -0.79
C TYR A 62 -6.65 0.69 -0.65
N THR A 63 -5.35 0.45 -0.61
CA THR A 63 -4.81 -0.91 -0.39
C THR A 63 -5.14 -1.41 1.02
N TYR A 64 -5.23 -0.51 2.00
CA TYR A 64 -5.64 -0.85 3.35
C TYR A 64 -7.09 -1.34 3.41
N ASP A 65 -7.99 -0.66 2.70
CA ASP A 65 -9.41 -1.02 2.62
C ASP A 65 -9.62 -2.38 1.93
N GLY A 66 -8.87 -2.65 0.85
CA GLY A 66 -8.90 -3.94 0.16
C GLY A 66 -8.38 -5.11 1.02
N ARG A 67 -7.39 -4.85 1.90
CA ARG A 67 -6.85 -5.89 2.79
C ARG A 67 -7.79 -6.26 3.94
N MET A 68 -8.57 -5.31 4.46
CA MET A 68 -9.59 -5.64 5.47
C MET A 68 -10.63 -6.59 4.89
N LYS A 69 -11.08 -6.33 3.66
CA LYS A 69 -12.03 -7.21 2.96
C LYS A 69 -11.46 -8.61 2.70
N ALA A 70 -10.19 -8.70 2.29
CA ALA A 70 -9.53 -9.99 2.08
C ALA A 70 -9.27 -10.79 3.37
N LEU A 71 -9.05 -10.11 4.50
CA LEU A 71 -8.91 -10.76 5.82
C LEU A 71 -10.26 -11.19 6.39
N GLU A 72 -11.32 -10.45 6.09
CA GLU A 72 -12.69 -10.77 6.47
C GLU A 72 -13.23 -11.97 5.67
N GLU A 73 -12.93 -12.05 4.37
CA GLU A 73 -13.22 -13.24 3.54
C GLU A 73 -12.45 -14.48 4.01
N GLN A 74 -11.17 -14.35 4.39
CA GLN A 74 -10.41 -15.48 4.92
C GLN A 74 -10.97 -15.96 6.26
N ARG A 75 -11.40 -15.05 7.14
CA ARG A 75 -12.03 -15.42 8.40
C ARG A 75 -13.41 -16.04 8.20
N SER A 76 -14.22 -15.54 7.25
CA SER A 76 -15.54 -16.11 6.98
C SER A 76 -15.44 -17.54 6.43
N ASN A 77 -14.48 -17.81 5.52
CA ASN A 77 -14.25 -19.16 5.03
C ASN A 77 -13.73 -20.10 6.12
N ALA A 78 -12.84 -19.63 7.00
CA ALA A 78 -12.31 -20.43 8.11
C ALA A 78 -13.37 -20.74 9.17
N SER A 79 -14.26 -19.79 9.50
CA SER A 79 -15.37 -20.03 10.43
C SER A 79 -16.43 -20.95 9.84
N MET A 80 -16.73 -20.83 8.55
CA MET A 80 -17.64 -21.73 7.82
C MET A 80 -17.10 -23.18 7.77
N ALA A 81 -15.79 -23.36 7.59
CA ALA A 81 -15.15 -24.67 7.61
C ALA A 81 -15.27 -25.37 8.97
N HIS A 82 -15.15 -24.64 10.07
CA HIS A 82 -15.33 -25.19 11.42
C HIS A 82 -16.77 -25.59 11.72
N GLN A 83 -17.76 -24.83 11.22
CA GLN A 83 -19.17 -25.13 11.44
C GLN A 83 -19.63 -26.38 10.67
N ARG A 84 -19.13 -26.56 9.44
CA ARG A 84 -19.43 -27.72 8.59
C ARG A 84 -18.89 -29.04 9.14
N ASN A 85 -17.77 -29.00 9.87
CA ASN A 85 -17.20 -30.21 10.49
C ASN A 85 -17.94 -30.62 11.77
N GLY A 86 -18.56 -29.67 12.50
CA GLY A 86 -19.39 -29.96 13.67
C GLY A 86 -20.69 -30.69 13.30
N SER A 87 -21.36 -30.25 12.23
CA SER A 87 -22.64 -30.83 11.79
C SER A 87 -22.56 -32.23 11.20
N LEU A 88 -21.36 -32.69 10.82
CA LEU A 88 -21.11 -34.06 10.32
C LEU A 88 -20.79 -35.04 11.46
N SER A 89 -20.52 -34.56 12.67
CA SER A 89 -20.17 -35.37 13.83
C SER A 89 -21.38 -35.70 14.74
N GLU A 90 -22.55 -35.11 14.47
CA GLU A 90 -23.78 -35.25 15.27
C GLU A 90 -24.91 -36.05 14.56
N GLY A 91 -24.63 -36.67 13.40
CA GLY A 91 -25.56 -37.54 12.66
C GLY A 91 -25.07 -38.97 12.59
#